data_AF-W1EU37-F1
#
_entry.id   AF-W1EU37-F1
#
_cell.length_a   1.000
_cell.length_b   1.000
_cell.length_c   1.000
_cell.angle_alpha   90.00
_cell.angle_beta   90.00
_cell.angle_gamma   90.00
#
_symmetry.space_group_name_H-M   'P 1'
#
loop_
_entity.id
_entity.type
_entity.pdbx_description
1 polymer ?
#
loop_
_entity_poly.entity_id
_entity_poly.type
_entity_poly.pdbx_seq_one_letter_code
_entity_poly.pdbx_strand_id
1 'polypeptide(L)'
;MDEISKAINDADSGISASIVKVKDGDYQLVLTASEGLANKMTISVEGDSKLNDLLAYDSKTNTGNMKELVNAQNAQLNVNGIDIERSSNKITDAPQGVTLDLTQKVTDVRVTVTKSNDKATEAIKGWVDSYNSLIDTFNTLTKYKEVDPGAEAQDKNNGALLGDSVVRTIQSGIRAQFANGASDGAFKTLNELGIKQDGTTGKLKN
;
A
#
# COMPACT_ATOMS: atom_id res chain seq x y z
N MET A 1 30.34 10.52 -24.07
CA MET A 1 28.92 10.18 -23.87
C MET A 1 28.69 9.54 -22.51
N ASP A 2 29.47 8.54 -22.11
CA ASP A 2 29.33 7.86 -20.80
C ASP A 2 29.36 8.83 -19.61
N GLU A 3 30.35 9.72 -19.55
CA GLU A 3 30.46 10.72 -18.49
C GLU A 3 29.29 11.71 -18.49
N ILE A 4 28.77 12.07 -19.66
CA ILE A 4 27.61 12.96 -19.80
C ILE A 4 26.36 12.26 -19.27
N SER A 5 26.12 11.02 -19.69
CA SER A 5 24.99 10.21 -19.22
C SER A 5 25.02 10.05 -17.70
N LYS A 6 26.20 9.73 -17.15
CA LYS A 6 26.39 9.63 -15.71
C LYS A 6 26.13 10.95 -15.00
N ALA A 7 26.70 12.06 -15.49
CA ALA A 7 26.50 13.37 -14.89
C ALA A 7 25.02 13.79 -14.87
N ILE A 8 24.26 13.50 -15.93
CA ILE A 8 22.81 13.80 -15.99
C ILE A 8 22.04 12.97 -14.96
N ASN A 9 22.33 11.67 -14.87
CA ASN A 9 21.68 10.76 -13.92
C ASN A 9 22.04 11.10 -12.46
N ASP A 10 23.26 11.55 -12.20
CA ASP A 10 23.73 11.94 -10.86
C ASP A 10 23.16 13.31 -10.43
N ALA A 11 22.60 14.11 -11.34
CA ALA A 11 22.12 15.47 -11.07
C ALA A 11 20.70 15.54 -10.45
N ASP A 12 20.02 14.42 -10.23
CA ASP A 12 18.65 14.33 -9.68
C ASP A 12 17.64 15.30 -10.35
N SER A 13 17.75 15.42 -11.67
CA SER A 13 16.99 16.41 -12.46
C SER A 13 15.59 15.96 -12.87
N GLY A 14 15.17 14.75 -12.48
CA GLY A 14 13.97 14.10 -13.01
C GLY A 14 14.09 13.63 -14.47
N ILE A 15 15.30 13.68 -15.03
CA ILE A 15 15.65 13.21 -16.37
C ILE A 15 16.58 12.00 -16.24
N SER A 16 16.27 10.95 -16.98
CA SER A 16 17.11 9.77 -17.12
C SER A 16 17.86 9.80 -18.44
N ALA A 17 19.17 9.61 -18.39
CA ALA A 17 20.05 9.47 -19.54
C ALA A 17 20.48 8.02 -19.76
N SER A 18 20.48 7.59 -21.01
CA SER A 18 20.93 6.26 -21.43
C SER A 18 21.68 6.33 -22.75
N ILE A 19 22.56 5.36 -22.98
CA ILE A 19 23.33 5.26 -24.23
C ILE A 19 22.84 4.01 -24.96
N VAL A 20 22.33 4.21 -26.17
CA VAL A 20 21.82 3.15 -27.02
C VAL A 20 22.82 2.90 -28.14
N LYS A 21 23.31 1.66 -28.25
CA LYS A 21 24.11 1.22 -29.40
C LYS A 21 23.17 0.97 -30.57
N VAL A 22 23.28 1.79 -31.62
CA VAL A 22 22.44 1.65 -32.83
C VAL A 22 23.02 0.59 -33.77
N LYS A 23 24.34 0.60 -33.93
CA LYS A 23 25.14 -0.40 -34.69
C LYS A 23 26.59 -0.34 -34.23
N ASP A 24 27.47 -1.18 -34.79
CA ASP A 24 28.89 -1.16 -34.45
C ASP A 24 29.53 0.20 -34.74
N GLY A 25 30.12 0.78 -33.70
CA GLY A 25 30.73 2.12 -33.74
C GLY A 25 29.76 3.29 -33.70
N ASP A 26 28.45 3.07 -33.57
CA ASP A 26 27.42 4.12 -33.59
C ASP A 26 26.53 4.05 -32.35
N TYR A 27 26.53 5.14 -31.58
CA TYR A 27 25.87 5.25 -30.28
C TYR A 27 25.09 6.55 -30.19
N GLN A 28 23.90 6.48 -29.60
CA GLN A 28 23.04 7.64 -29.36
C GLN A 28 22.80 7.83 -27.87
N LEU A 29 22.87 9.08 -27.43
CA LEU A 29 22.39 9.47 -26.11
C LEU A 29 20.88 9.66 -26.18
N VAL A 30 20.16 8.98 -25.30
CA VAL A 30 18.71 9.10 -25.15
C VAL A 30 18.40 9.67 -23.78
N LEU A 31 17.63 10.75 -23.77
CA LEU A 31 17.19 11.44 -22.57
C LEU A 31 15.67 11.29 -22.45
N THR A 32 15.19 10.95 -21.25
CA THR A 32 13.77 10.73 -20.98
C THR A 32 13.38 11.48 -19.71
N ALA A 33 12.35 12.31 -19.81
CA ALA A 33 11.73 12.97 -18.65
C ALA A 33 10.50 12.19 -18.17
N SER A 34 9.94 12.64 -17.05
CA SER A 34 8.64 12.17 -16.56
C SER A 34 7.50 12.52 -17.52
N GLU A 35 6.38 11.81 -17.42
CA GLU A 35 5.17 12.03 -18.21
C GLU A 35 4.54 13.42 -18.00
N GLY A 36 3.78 13.90 -18.99
CA GLY A 36 3.07 15.18 -18.92
C GLY A 36 3.75 16.35 -19.64
N LEU A 37 2.94 17.29 -20.13
CA LEU A 37 3.37 18.46 -20.90
C LEU A 37 4.30 19.40 -20.12
N ALA A 38 4.15 19.45 -18.79
CA ALA A 38 5.01 20.27 -17.93
C ALA A 38 6.46 19.80 -17.90
N ASN A 39 6.71 18.53 -18.27
CA ASN A 39 8.04 17.91 -18.23
C ASN A 39 8.75 17.92 -19.60
N LYS A 40 8.31 18.79 -20.52
CA LYS A 40 9.02 19.01 -21.79
C LYS A 40 10.44 19.52 -21.53
N MET A 41 11.44 18.84 -22.09
CA MET A 41 12.85 19.18 -21.89
C MET A 41 13.34 20.24 -22.87
N THR A 42 14.06 21.24 -22.36
CA THR A 42 14.91 22.13 -23.17
C THR A 42 16.34 21.91 -22.70
N ILE A 43 17.26 21.75 -23.64
CA ILE A 43 18.67 21.44 -23.39
C ILE A 43 19.52 22.53 -24.02
N SER A 44 20.40 23.10 -23.21
CA SER A 44 21.41 24.08 -23.64
C SER A 44 22.69 23.84 -22.86
N VAL A 45 23.83 24.12 -23.48
CA VAL A 45 25.14 24.02 -22.85
C VAL A 45 25.83 25.38 -22.89
N GLU A 46 26.22 25.87 -21.72
CA GLU A 46 26.98 27.10 -21.58
C GLU A 46 28.49 26.79 -21.49
N GLY A 47 29.33 27.67 -22.06
CA GLY A 47 30.79 27.56 -21.95
C GLY A 47 31.46 26.55 -22.90
N ASP A 48 30.71 25.68 -23.57
CA ASP A 48 31.21 24.76 -24.60
C ASP A 48 30.29 24.71 -25.82
N SER A 49 30.66 25.41 -26.89
CA SER A 49 29.86 25.49 -28.11
C SER A 49 29.80 24.16 -28.86
N LYS A 50 30.85 23.33 -28.81
CA LYS A 50 30.86 22.04 -29.52
C LYS A 50 29.92 21.05 -28.85
N LEU A 51 29.88 21.04 -27.53
CA LEU A 51 28.94 20.22 -26.78
C LEU A 51 27.50 20.73 -26.91
N ASN A 52 27.31 22.05 -26.93
CA ASN A 52 26.01 22.65 -27.23
C ASN A 52 25.51 22.24 -28.63
N ASP A 53 26.36 22.31 -29.64
CA ASP A 53 26.02 21.88 -31.01
C ASP A 53 25.65 20.39 -31.07
N LEU A 54 26.04 19.58 -30.08
CA LEU A 54 25.65 18.17 -30.03
C LEU A 54 24.32 17.94 -29.31
N LEU A 55 24.09 18.65 -28.21
CA LEU A 55 23.00 18.35 -27.26
C LEU A 55 21.83 19.33 -27.30
N ALA A 56 21.99 20.51 -27.92
CA ALA A 56 21.00 21.57 -27.87
C ALA A 56 19.63 21.10 -28.41
N TYR A 57 18.59 21.47 -27.68
CA TYR A 57 17.19 21.18 -28.01
C TYR A 57 16.26 22.20 -27.37
N ASP A 58 15.36 22.79 -28.13
CA ASP A 58 14.31 23.68 -27.64
C ASP A 58 12.94 23.01 -27.85
N SER A 59 12.23 22.71 -26.75
CA SER A 59 10.93 22.04 -26.79
C SER A 59 9.77 22.93 -27.22
N LYS A 60 9.96 24.26 -27.26
CA LYS A 60 8.93 25.21 -27.70
C LYS A 60 8.89 25.31 -29.22
N THR A 61 10.06 25.36 -29.84
CA THR A 61 10.21 25.43 -31.30
C THR A 61 10.38 24.05 -31.95
N ASN A 62 10.67 23.02 -31.15
CA ASN A 62 11.05 21.68 -31.59
C ASN A 62 12.25 21.70 -32.55
N THR A 63 13.28 22.48 -32.20
CA THR A 63 14.49 22.67 -33.00
C THR A 63 15.73 22.34 -32.17
N GLY A 64 16.82 21.98 -32.86
CA GLY A 64 18.09 21.62 -32.23
C GLY A 64 18.72 20.43 -32.93
N ASN A 65 19.73 19.84 -32.30
CA ASN A 65 20.45 18.69 -32.84
C ASN A 65 19.99 17.37 -32.21
N MET A 66 19.35 17.42 -31.04
CA MET A 66 18.58 16.28 -30.53
C MET A 66 17.23 16.19 -31.24
N LYS A 67 16.69 14.98 -31.36
CA LYS A 67 15.39 14.69 -31.97
C LYS A 67 14.41 14.21 -30.91
N GLU A 68 13.21 14.80 -30.90
CA GLU A 68 12.09 14.29 -30.10
C GLU A 68 11.61 12.94 -30.67
N LEU A 69 11.70 11.88 -29.88
CA LEU A 69 11.23 10.54 -30.25
C LEU A 69 9.77 10.29 -29.82
N VAL A 70 9.38 10.85 -28.67
CA VAL A 70 8.05 10.72 -28.07
C VAL A 70 7.64 12.09 -27.57
N ASN A 71 6.52 12.62 -28.09
CA ASN A 71 5.99 13.91 -27.63
C ASN A 71 5.40 13.80 -26.23
N ALA A 72 5.73 14.75 -25.36
CA ALA A 72 5.12 14.84 -24.05
C ALA A 72 3.62 15.10 -24.18
N GLN A 73 2.81 14.36 -23.42
CA GLN A 73 1.36 14.49 -23.41
C GLN A 73 0.86 14.30 -21.99
N ASN A 74 -0.17 15.07 -21.62
CA ASN A 74 -0.94 14.82 -20.42
C ASN A 74 -1.95 13.70 -20.68
N ALA A 75 -2.27 12.93 -19.64
CA ALA A 75 -3.43 12.07 -19.63
C ALA A 75 -4.70 12.92 -19.75
N GLN A 76 -5.59 12.51 -20.64
CA GLN A 76 -6.88 13.16 -20.88
C GLN A 76 -7.99 12.13 -20.71
N LEU A 77 -8.98 12.47 -19.88
CA LEU A 77 -10.13 11.61 -19.61
C LEU A 77 -11.40 12.42 -19.68
N ASN A 78 -12.50 11.75 -20.03
CA ASN A 78 -13.83 12.25 -19.79
C ASN A 78 -14.50 11.31 -18.77
N VAL A 79 -14.84 11.83 -17.59
CA VAL A 79 -15.54 11.07 -16.55
C VAL A 79 -16.90 11.68 -16.35
N ASN A 80 -17.96 10.94 -16.72
CA ASN A 80 -19.34 11.39 -16.62
C ASN A 80 -19.61 12.76 -17.27
N GLY A 81 -18.97 13.05 -18.41
CA GLY A 81 -19.11 14.31 -19.13
C GLY A 81 -18.17 15.42 -18.66
N ILE A 82 -17.31 15.17 -17.67
CA ILE A 82 -16.33 16.14 -17.17
C ILE A 82 -14.96 15.79 -17.74
N ASP A 83 -14.34 16.74 -18.46
CA ASP A 83 -12.98 16.61 -18.95
C ASP A 83 -11.98 16.80 -17.81
N ILE A 84 -11.07 15.84 -17.68
CA ILE A 84 -10.01 15.81 -16.69
C ILE A 84 -8.68 15.69 -17.44
N GLU A 85 -7.72 16.51 -17.04
CA GLU A 85 -6.35 16.47 -17.56
C GLU A 85 -5.36 16.30 -16.42
N ARG A 86 -4.41 15.37 -16.55
CA ARG A 86 -3.37 15.11 -15.56
C ARG A 86 -2.03 14.85 -16.22
N SER A 87 -0.94 15.24 -15.57
CA SER A 87 0.40 14.93 -16.06
C SER A 87 0.70 13.44 -16.05
N SER A 88 0.08 12.70 -15.12
CA SER A 88 0.34 11.28 -14.89
C SER A 88 -0.79 10.36 -15.34
N ASN A 89 -0.43 9.15 -15.78
CA ASN A 89 -1.37 8.06 -15.99
C ASN A 89 -1.88 7.44 -14.68
N LYS A 90 -1.32 7.82 -13.52
CA LYS A 90 -1.80 7.41 -12.19
C LYS A 90 -2.51 8.56 -11.51
N ILE A 91 -3.84 8.56 -11.59
CA ILE A 91 -4.69 9.65 -11.12
C ILE A 91 -5.25 9.28 -9.76
N THR A 92 -4.95 10.09 -8.76
CA THR A 92 -5.30 9.81 -7.35
C THR A 92 -6.27 10.83 -6.75
N ASP A 93 -6.52 11.92 -7.48
CA ASP A 93 -7.27 13.08 -7.02
C ASP A 93 -8.60 13.28 -7.76
N ALA A 94 -8.84 12.55 -8.84
CA ALA A 94 -10.07 12.64 -9.62
C ALA A 94 -10.42 11.30 -10.29
N PRO A 95 -11.55 10.66 -9.94
CA PRO A 95 -12.53 11.04 -8.91
C PRO A 95 -12.01 10.90 -7.47
N GLN A 96 -12.54 11.70 -6.53
CA GLN A 96 -12.16 11.62 -5.12
C GLN A 96 -12.41 10.21 -4.55
N GLY A 97 -11.43 9.68 -3.82
CA GLY A 97 -11.52 8.36 -3.19
C GLY A 97 -11.27 7.18 -4.14
N VAL A 98 -10.94 7.44 -5.40
CA VAL A 98 -10.59 6.43 -6.41
C VAL A 98 -9.19 6.74 -6.95
N THR A 99 -8.36 5.71 -7.08
CA THR A 99 -7.15 5.77 -7.89
C THR A 99 -7.42 5.11 -9.24
N LEU A 100 -7.15 5.84 -10.33
CA LEU A 100 -7.24 5.33 -11.69
C LEU A 100 -5.83 5.17 -12.26
N ASP A 101 -5.49 3.96 -12.66
CA ASP A 101 -4.28 3.66 -13.41
C ASP A 101 -4.63 3.48 -14.90
N LEU A 102 -4.20 4.43 -15.73
CA LEU A 102 -4.47 4.43 -17.17
C LEU A 102 -3.41 3.61 -17.90
N THR A 103 -3.84 2.54 -18.55
CA THR A 103 -2.94 1.60 -19.23
C THR A 103 -2.96 1.74 -20.75
N GLN A 104 -4.11 2.15 -21.30
CA GLN A 104 -4.31 2.33 -22.73
C GLN A 104 -5.50 3.25 -22.99
N LYS A 105 -5.56 3.81 -24.20
CA LYS A 105 -6.72 4.58 -24.66
C LYS A 105 -7.94 3.68 -24.82
N VAL A 106 -9.08 4.12 -24.29
CA VAL A 106 -10.39 3.46 -24.42
C VAL A 106 -11.45 4.50 -24.78
N THR A 107 -12.54 4.08 -25.43
CA THR A 107 -13.62 4.99 -25.88
C THR A 107 -14.92 4.83 -25.10
N ASP A 108 -15.19 3.65 -24.57
CA ASP A 108 -16.40 3.38 -23.80
C ASP A 108 -16.06 2.41 -22.66
N VAL A 109 -15.78 2.98 -21.49
CA VAL A 109 -15.43 2.22 -20.28
C VAL A 109 -16.34 2.64 -19.13
N ARG A 110 -16.85 1.64 -18.39
CA ARG A 110 -17.63 1.86 -17.18
C ARG A 110 -16.83 1.38 -15.98
N VAL A 111 -16.53 2.29 -15.06
CA VAL A 111 -15.99 1.97 -13.74
C VAL A 111 -17.13 1.96 -12.75
N THR A 112 -17.31 0.84 -12.05
CA THR A 112 -18.36 0.69 -11.05
C THR A 112 -17.74 0.53 -9.67
N VAL A 113 -18.10 1.40 -8.75
CA VAL A 113 -17.69 1.31 -7.34
C VAL A 113 -18.85 0.69 -6.55
N THR A 114 -18.58 -0.44 -5.91
CA THR A 114 -19.55 -1.13 -5.06
C THR A 114 -19.05 -1.20 -3.62
N LYS A 115 -19.98 -1.21 -2.67
CA LYS A 115 -19.66 -1.49 -1.27
C LYS A 115 -19.25 -2.95 -1.13
N SER A 116 -18.06 -3.20 -0.59
CA SER A 116 -17.62 -4.51 -0.11
C SER A 116 -17.37 -4.46 1.38
N ASN A 117 -17.83 -5.48 2.11
CA ASN A 117 -17.55 -5.68 3.53
C ASN A 117 -16.47 -6.75 3.75
N ASP A 118 -15.82 -7.24 2.70
CA ASP A 118 -14.96 -8.42 2.76
C ASP A 118 -13.76 -8.17 3.66
N LYS A 119 -13.05 -7.04 3.46
CA LYS A 119 -11.92 -6.64 4.30
C LYS A 119 -12.30 -6.46 5.77
N ALA A 120 -13.49 -5.89 6.04
CA ALA A 120 -14.00 -5.74 7.40
C ALA A 120 -14.30 -7.12 8.02
N THR A 121 -14.90 -8.02 7.25
CA THR A 121 -15.20 -9.40 7.66
C THR A 121 -13.93 -10.19 7.94
N GLU A 122 -12.91 -10.07 7.08
CA GLU A 122 -11.59 -10.69 7.27
C GLU A 122 -10.89 -10.14 8.51
N ALA A 123 -10.89 -8.83 8.72
CA ALA A 123 -10.31 -8.21 9.90
C ALA A 123 -11.00 -8.69 11.19
N ILE A 124 -12.33 -8.77 11.18
CA ILE A 124 -13.12 -9.29 12.30
C ILE A 124 -12.77 -10.77 12.57
N LYS A 125 -12.68 -11.60 11.53
CA LYS A 125 -12.30 -13.02 11.64
C LYS A 125 -10.89 -13.18 12.22
N GLY A 126 -9.90 -12.51 11.64
CA GLY A 126 -8.53 -12.57 12.12
C GLY A 126 -8.38 -12.09 13.57
N TRP A 127 -9.19 -11.10 13.97
CA TRP A 127 -9.28 -10.68 15.35
C TRP A 127 -9.91 -11.73 16.28
N VAL A 128 -11.03 -12.37 15.88
CA VAL A 128 -11.67 -13.47 16.62
C VAL A 128 -10.69 -14.64 16.81
N ASP A 129 -9.94 -14.98 15.77
CA ASP A 129 -8.94 -16.05 15.82
C ASP A 129 -7.81 -15.71 16.78
N SER A 130 -7.27 -14.48 16.70
CA SER A 130 -6.21 -14.01 17.60
C SER A 130 -6.67 -14.02 19.07
N TYR A 131 -7.90 -13.59 19.33
CA TYR A 131 -8.50 -13.66 20.66
C TYR A 131 -8.63 -15.12 21.14
N ASN A 132 -9.13 -16.01 20.30
CA ASN A 132 -9.28 -17.42 20.65
C ASN A 132 -7.92 -18.10 20.92
N SER A 133 -6.88 -17.77 20.13
CA SER A 133 -5.51 -18.23 20.38
C SER A 133 -4.95 -17.70 21.70
N LEU A 134 -5.27 -16.47 22.08
CA LEU A 134 -4.90 -15.93 23.38
C LEU A 134 -5.59 -16.68 24.53
N ILE A 135 -6.89 -16.98 24.39
CA ILE A 135 -7.63 -17.79 25.37
C ILE A 135 -7.02 -19.19 25.48
N ASP A 136 -6.61 -19.82 24.37
CA ASP A 136 -5.94 -21.12 24.40
C ASP A 136 -4.58 -21.08 25.10
N THR A 137 -3.81 -20.01 24.86
CA THR A 137 -2.53 -19.78 25.54
C THR A 137 -2.75 -19.65 27.06
N PHE A 138 -3.74 -18.86 27.47
CA PHE A 138 -4.12 -18.74 28.86
C PHE A 138 -4.55 -20.06 29.47
N ASN A 139 -5.46 -20.79 28.81
CA ASN A 139 -5.93 -22.09 29.29
C ASN A 139 -4.78 -23.08 29.45
N THR A 140 -3.78 -23.05 28.57
CA THR A 140 -2.58 -23.88 28.65
C THR A 140 -1.70 -23.48 29.84
N LEU A 141 -1.44 -22.19 30.01
CA LEU A 141 -0.56 -21.67 31.06
C LEU A 141 -1.18 -21.71 32.45
N THR A 142 -2.50 -21.67 32.58
CA THR A 142 -3.20 -21.68 33.87
C THR A 142 -3.96 -22.97 34.15
N LYS A 143 -3.72 -24.04 33.36
CA LYS A 143 -4.40 -25.32 33.52
C LYS A 143 -4.16 -25.89 34.92
N TYR A 144 -5.23 -26.32 35.57
CA TYR A 144 -5.18 -27.18 36.75
C TYR A 144 -5.51 -28.61 36.35
N LYS A 145 -4.74 -29.56 36.87
CA LYS A 145 -5.04 -30.99 36.87
C LYS A 145 -5.20 -31.42 38.33
N GLU A 146 -6.30 -32.10 38.60
CA GLU A 146 -6.62 -32.61 39.93
C GLU A 146 -5.49 -33.49 40.46
N VAL A 147 -5.16 -33.31 41.73
CA VAL A 147 -4.14 -34.10 42.41
C VAL A 147 -4.70 -35.49 42.69
N ASP A 148 -3.96 -36.54 42.30
CA ASP A 148 -4.36 -37.92 42.55
C ASP A 148 -4.57 -38.16 44.05
N PRO A 149 -5.63 -38.88 44.47
CA PRO A 149 -5.90 -39.15 45.88
C PRO A 149 -4.69 -39.80 46.58
N GLY A 150 -4.13 -39.11 47.57
CA GLY A 150 -2.96 -39.57 48.34
C GLY A 150 -1.60 -39.09 47.83
N ALA A 151 -1.55 -38.28 46.77
CA ALA A 151 -0.30 -37.68 46.31
C ALA A 151 0.13 -36.50 47.21
N GLU A 152 1.42 -36.46 47.55
CA GLU A 152 2.01 -35.41 48.42
C GLU A 152 2.36 -34.12 47.66
N ALA A 153 2.30 -34.14 46.33
CA ALA A 153 2.67 -33.02 45.46
C ALA A 153 1.62 -32.78 44.37
N GLN A 154 1.58 -31.53 43.88
CA GLN A 154 0.75 -31.11 42.76
C GLN A 154 1.15 -31.84 41.45
N ASP A 155 0.19 -31.97 40.52
CA ASP A 155 0.45 -32.61 39.23
C ASP A 155 1.46 -31.80 38.39
N LYS A 156 2.48 -32.49 37.87
CA LYS A 156 3.56 -31.89 37.06
C LYS A 156 3.08 -31.32 35.72
N ASN A 157 1.86 -31.66 35.30
CA ASN A 157 1.21 -31.15 34.09
C ASN A 157 0.32 -29.93 34.36
N ASN A 158 0.36 -29.36 35.57
CA ASN A 158 -0.21 -28.04 35.83
C ASN A 158 0.48 -26.98 34.95
N GLY A 159 -0.29 -26.00 34.51
CA GLY A 159 0.25 -24.87 33.77
C GLY A 159 1.21 -24.04 34.63
N ALA A 160 2.28 -23.54 34.02
CA ALA A 160 3.35 -22.83 34.73
C ALA A 160 2.89 -21.56 35.46
N LEU A 161 1.76 -20.98 35.06
CA LEU A 161 1.17 -19.77 35.64
C LEU A 161 -0.14 -20.07 36.39
N LEU A 162 -0.37 -21.32 36.78
CA LEU A 162 -1.49 -21.68 37.64
C LEU A 162 -1.45 -20.85 38.93
N GLY A 163 -2.54 -20.14 39.21
CA GLY A 163 -2.62 -19.29 40.40
C GLY A 163 -1.98 -17.91 40.28
N ASP A 164 -1.38 -17.57 39.14
CA ASP A 164 -0.80 -16.24 38.89
C ASP A 164 -1.87 -15.13 38.86
N SER A 165 -1.64 -14.05 39.61
CA SER A 165 -2.58 -12.92 39.74
C SER A 165 -2.51 -11.95 38.56
N VAL A 166 -1.37 -11.83 37.90
CA VAL A 166 -1.16 -10.96 36.74
C VAL A 166 -1.92 -11.54 35.55
N VAL A 167 -1.81 -12.85 35.31
CA VAL A 167 -2.57 -13.54 34.25
C VAL A 167 -4.06 -13.38 34.45
N ARG A 168 -4.57 -13.57 35.69
CA ARG A 168 -5.98 -13.34 36.00
C ARG A 168 -6.41 -11.89 35.74
N THR A 169 -5.59 -10.93 36.13
CA THR A 169 -5.88 -9.50 35.90
C THR A 169 -5.99 -9.18 34.41
N ILE A 170 -5.08 -9.72 33.58
CA ILE A 170 -5.11 -9.54 32.13
C ILE A 170 -6.35 -10.22 31.52
N GLN A 171 -6.65 -11.47 31.92
CA GLN A 171 -7.84 -12.20 31.47
C GLN A 171 -9.13 -11.43 31.76
N SER A 172 -9.29 -10.94 32.99
CA SER A 172 -10.45 -10.15 33.42
C SER A 172 -10.52 -8.80 32.70
N GLY A 173 -9.38 -8.11 32.54
CA GLY A 173 -9.29 -6.84 31.84
C GLY A 173 -9.72 -6.94 30.37
N ILE A 174 -9.26 -7.98 29.68
CA ILE A 174 -9.63 -8.25 28.29
C ILE A 174 -11.13 -8.60 28.19
N ARG A 175 -11.64 -9.50 29.04
CA ARG A 175 -13.08 -9.87 29.04
C ARG A 175 -13.99 -8.67 29.33
N ALA A 176 -13.58 -7.76 30.21
CA ALA A 176 -14.37 -6.58 30.56
C ALA A 176 -14.60 -5.62 29.38
N GLN A 177 -13.65 -5.54 28.43
CA GLN A 177 -13.83 -4.71 27.24
C GLN A 177 -14.97 -5.21 26.33
N PHE A 178 -15.33 -6.49 26.41
CA PHE A 178 -16.38 -7.09 25.57
C PHE A 178 -17.74 -7.18 26.25
N ALA A 179 -17.77 -7.07 27.58
CA ALA A 179 -19.01 -7.03 28.35
C ALA A 179 -19.73 -5.67 28.24
N ASN A 180 -18.98 -4.62 27.90
CA ASN A 180 -19.51 -3.27 27.75
C ASN A 180 -19.90 -3.01 26.29
N GLY A 181 -21.17 -2.69 26.06
CA GLY A 181 -21.63 -2.28 24.74
C GLY A 181 -21.12 -0.89 24.34
N ALA A 182 -21.01 -0.65 23.03
CA ALA A 182 -20.72 0.68 22.51
C ALA A 182 -21.85 1.66 22.87
N SER A 183 -21.48 2.90 23.20
CA SER A 183 -22.44 3.96 23.55
C SER A 183 -23.09 4.62 22.33
N ASP A 184 -22.52 4.42 21.13
CA ASP A 184 -22.96 5.01 19.87
C ASP A 184 -22.78 4.02 18.71
N GLY A 185 -23.56 4.19 17.64
CA GLY A 185 -23.58 3.33 16.46
C GLY A 185 -24.80 2.41 16.33
N ALA A 186 -24.98 1.86 15.12
CA ALA A 186 -26.09 0.97 14.80
C ALA A 186 -26.02 -0.41 15.49
N PHE A 187 -24.81 -0.82 15.90
CA PHE A 187 -24.55 -2.05 16.62
C PHE A 187 -23.89 -1.72 17.96
N LYS A 188 -24.55 -2.08 19.05
CA LYS A 188 -24.11 -1.83 20.42
C LYS A 188 -23.34 -3.00 21.01
N THR A 189 -23.51 -4.20 20.47
CA THR A 189 -22.83 -5.40 21.00
C THR A 189 -22.24 -6.26 19.88
N LEU A 190 -21.19 -7.01 20.19
CA LEU A 190 -20.59 -7.98 19.28
C LEU A 190 -21.61 -9.04 18.80
N ASN A 191 -22.59 -9.38 19.65
CA ASN A 191 -23.65 -10.32 19.31
C ASN A 191 -24.56 -9.80 18.20
N GLU A 192 -24.81 -8.49 18.13
CA GLU A 192 -25.58 -7.87 17.03
C GLU A 192 -24.81 -7.89 15.70
N LEU A 193 -23.48 -8.04 15.76
CA LEU A 193 -22.61 -8.31 14.61
C LEU A 193 -22.44 -9.81 14.31
N GLY A 194 -23.18 -10.68 15.01
CA GLY A 194 -23.13 -12.14 14.85
C GLY A 194 -22.02 -12.83 15.64
N ILE A 195 -21.21 -12.10 16.41
CA ILE A 195 -20.11 -12.66 17.19
C ILE A 195 -20.58 -12.98 18.61
N LYS A 196 -20.65 -14.27 18.95
CA LYS A 196 -21.13 -14.77 20.23
C LYS A 196 -19.97 -15.18 21.13
N GLN A 197 -20.10 -14.91 22.43
CA GLN A 197 -19.17 -15.41 23.43
C GLN A 197 -19.69 -16.71 24.05
N ASP A 198 -18.81 -17.70 24.17
CA ASP A 198 -19.06 -18.93 24.89
C ASP A 198 -18.95 -18.69 26.40
N GLY A 199 -20.04 -18.92 27.14
CA GLY A 199 -20.12 -18.60 28.57
C GLY A 199 -19.19 -19.42 29.47
N THR A 200 -18.71 -20.58 28.99
CA THR A 200 -17.84 -21.48 29.76
C THR A 200 -16.37 -21.19 29.48
N THR A 201 -16.00 -21.12 28.20
CA THR A 201 -14.60 -20.97 27.78
C THR A 201 -14.19 -19.51 27.63
N GLY A 202 -15.15 -18.61 27.45
CA GLY A 202 -14.92 -17.20 27.11
C GLY A 202 -14.50 -16.98 25.65
N LYS A 203 -14.41 -18.03 24.82
CA LYS A 203 -14.07 -17.94 23.39
C LYS A 203 -15.16 -17.27 22.56
N LEU A 204 -14.79 -16.69 21.43
CA LEU A 204 -15.72 -16.09 20.48
C LEU A 204 -16.04 -17.04 19.32
N LYS A 205 -17.29 -16.98 18.84
CA LYS A 205 -17.84 -17.75 17.73
C LYS A 205 -18.50 -16.79 16.75
N ASN A 206 -18.21 -16.90 15.47
CA ASN A 206 -18.75 -16.09 14.38
C ASN A 206 -19.36 -16.96 13.29
#